data_AF-A0A929YNC2-F1
#
_entry.id   AF-A0A929YNC2-F1
#
_cell.length_a   1.000
_cell.length_b   1.000
_cell.length_c   1.000
_cell.angle_alpha   90.00
_cell.angle_beta   90.00
_cell.angle_gamma   90.00
#
_symmetry.space_group_name_H-M   'P 1'
#
loop_
_entity.id
_entity.type
_entity.pdbx_description
1 polymer ?
#
loop_
_entity_poly.entity_id
_entity_poly.type
_entity_poly.pdbx_seq_one_letter_code
_entity_poly.pdbx_strand_id
1 'polypeptide(L)'
;MNIQESVKLINSYLDLNRKVVGVKFFHDEESYENFEVPERETKVTYCNAVNLASKGSNIKVRKVHQGCPNGSVAFGFNQAPPKLASGEARLSKNIYKDLETSKSVSDEMIFLKDKIYGMAVMPLENFTVEPDVVVMVEKAYNIMRVVHGYSYFNGYSPEMKTVGLQAVCHDLTTLPYEHGTINITFLCPGTRLMANWHPDELGIGMAWKHWYNVVQGIVETTNPFERNGNKRKIIKKMKSNKMDDSVIELNKNYDTGVYVGGPIDK
;
A
#
# COMPACT_ATOMS: atom_id res chain seq x y z
N MET A 1 8.39 14.28 -13.69
CA MET A 1 7.57 14.21 -12.46
C MET A 1 8.46 13.69 -11.34
N ASN A 2 8.61 14.46 -10.27
CA ASN A 2 9.28 14.01 -9.04
C ASN A 2 8.28 13.43 -8.02
N ILE A 3 8.78 12.99 -6.86
CA ILE A 3 7.96 12.36 -5.80
C ILE A 3 6.84 13.31 -5.36
N GLN A 4 7.17 14.55 -4.99
CA GLN A 4 6.20 15.52 -4.47
C GLN A 4 5.14 15.88 -5.52
N GLU A 5 5.54 16.06 -6.78
CA GLU A 5 4.62 16.29 -7.90
C GLU A 5 3.66 15.13 -8.09
N SER A 6 4.16 13.89 -8.06
CA SER A 6 3.33 12.69 -8.22
C SER A 6 2.33 12.50 -7.07
N VAL A 7 2.73 12.79 -5.83
CA VAL A 7 1.84 12.75 -4.66
C VAL A 7 0.79 13.85 -4.75
N LYS A 8 1.18 15.06 -5.18
CA LYS A 8 0.23 16.16 -5.38
C LYS A 8 -0.77 15.85 -6.49
N LEU A 9 -0.32 15.17 -7.55
CA LEU A 9 -1.16 14.76 -8.68
C LEU A 9 -2.18 13.71 -8.24
N ILE A 10 -1.77 12.59 -7.62
CA ILE A 10 -2.71 11.55 -7.17
C ILE A 10 -3.73 12.09 -6.14
N ASN A 11 -3.33 12.99 -5.23
CA ASN A 11 -4.25 13.65 -4.29
C ASN A 11 -5.27 14.58 -4.98
N SER A 12 -4.97 15.02 -6.21
CA SER A 12 -5.90 15.82 -7.02
C SER A 12 -6.91 14.93 -7.74
N TYR A 13 -6.49 13.73 -8.15
CA TYR A 13 -7.33 12.76 -8.87
C TYR A 13 -8.18 11.89 -7.94
N LEU A 14 -7.69 11.59 -6.75
CA LEU A 14 -8.38 10.75 -5.77
C LEU A 14 -8.77 11.54 -4.53
N ASP A 15 -9.86 11.13 -3.88
CA ASP A 15 -10.27 11.66 -2.59
C ASP A 15 -9.73 10.78 -1.47
N LEU A 16 -8.42 10.93 -1.22
CA LEU A 16 -7.69 10.14 -0.24
C LEU A 16 -8.03 10.60 1.18
N ASN A 17 -8.29 9.65 2.07
CA ASN A 17 -8.52 9.90 3.50
C ASN A 17 -7.21 9.90 4.29
N ARG A 18 -6.14 9.38 3.69
CA ARG A 18 -4.82 9.22 4.31
C ARG A 18 -3.72 9.64 3.35
N LYS A 19 -2.58 10.04 3.92
CA LYS A 19 -1.37 10.26 3.14
C LYS A 19 -0.87 8.94 2.58
N VAL A 20 -0.37 8.99 1.35
CA VAL A 20 0.38 7.89 0.73
C VAL A 20 1.66 7.68 1.55
N VAL A 21 2.01 6.45 1.88
CA VAL A 21 3.17 6.12 2.73
C VAL A 21 4.28 5.53 1.88
N GLY A 22 5.50 6.06 2.01
CA GLY A 22 6.70 5.43 1.49
C GLY A 22 7.42 4.63 2.59
N VAL A 23 8.05 3.53 2.18
CA VAL A 23 8.86 2.67 3.03
C VAL A 23 10.22 2.49 2.38
N LYS A 24 11.29 2.81 3.10
CA LYS A 24 12.67 2.62 2.65
C LYS A 24 13.42 1.70 3.59
N PHE A 25 14.08 0.69 3.04
CA PHE A 25 14.91 -0.25 3.77
C PHE A 25 16.37 0.22 3.81
N PHE A 26 17.05 -0.10 4.91
CA PHE A 26 18.47 0.16 5.10
C PHE A 26 19.17 -1.15 5.42
N HIS A 27 20.20 -1.50 4.65
CA HIS A 27 20.90 -2.78 4.79
C HIS A 27 22.06 -2.72 5.79
N ASP A 28 22.54 -1.53 6.09
CA ASP A 28 23.63 -1.25 7.02
C ASP A 28 23.28 -0.11 7.98
N GLU A 29 24.04 -0.02 9.06
CA GLU A 29 23.83 0.98 10.12
C GLU A 29 24.16 2.40 9.64
N GLU A 30 25.20 2.56 8.82
CA GLU A 30 25.64 3.88 8.34
C GLU A 30 24.54 4.58 7.52
N SER A 31 23.97 3.89 6.54
CA SER A 31 22.88 4.43 5.71
C SER A 31 21.62 4.71 6.52
N TYR A 32 21.35 3.91 7.56
CA TYR A 32 20.23 4.15 8.48
C TYR A 32 20.45 5.38 9.34
N GLU A 33 21.64 5.54 9.94
CA GLU A 33 21.95 6.69 10.81
C GLU A 33 22.01 8.00 10.01
N ASN A 34 22.56 7.97 8.80
CA ASN A 34 22.64 9.12 7.90
C ASN A 34 21.28 9.58 7.34
N PHE A 35 20.22 8.77 7.49
CA PHE A 35 18.88 9.18 7.10
C PHE A 35 18.21 10.04 8.19
N GLU A 36 18.09 11.35 7.94
CA GLU A 36 17.60 12.35 8.91
C GLU A 36 16.09 12.28 9.16
N VAL A 37 15.64 11.23 9.84
CA VAL A 37 14.26 11.03 10.29
C VAL A 37 14.26 10.59 11.75
N PRO A 38 13.31 11.05 12.59
CA PRO A 38 13.26 10.63 14.00
C PRO A 38 13.17 9.11 14.16
N GLU A 39 14.09 8.53 14.91
CA GLU A 39 13.99 7.14 15.35
C GLU A 39 13.00 7.02 16.51
N ARG A 40 12.21 5.95 16.51
CA ARG A 40 11.29 5.65 17.60
C ARG A 40 12.05 5.32 18.89
N GLU A 41 11.62 5.88 20.01
CA GLU A 41 12.15 5.50 21.33
C GLU A 41 11.48 4.23 21.90
N THR A 42 10.27 3.93 21.43
CA THR A 42 9.42 2.86 21.98
C THR A 42 9.01 1.86 20.91
N LYS A 43 8.66 0.65 21.35
CA LYS A 43 8.17 -0.40 20.46
C LYS A 43 6.89 0.04 19.73
N VAL A 44 6.80 -0.32 18.47
CA VAL A 44 5.65 -0.08 17.59
C VAL A 44 5.46 -1.28 16.67
N THR A 45 4.22 -1.67 16.41
CA THR A 45 3.96 -2.64 15.36
C THR A 45 4.13 -1.96 14.00
N TYR A 46 4.72 -2.65 13.02
CA TYR A 46 4.91 -2.07 11.69
C TYR A 46 3.62 -1.46 11.09
N CYS A 47 2.49 -2.15 11.23
CA CYS A 47 1.21 -1.61 10.77
C CYS A 47 0.81 -0.29 11.45
N ASN A 48 1.13 -0.11 12.73
CA ASN A 48 0.89 1.16 13.41
C ASN A 48 1.89 2.23 12.98
N ALA A 49 3.14 1.87 12.66
CA ALA A 49 4.09 2.81 12.04
C ALA A 49 3.56 3.32 10.69
N VAL A 50 3.02 2.43 9.84
CA VAL A 50 2.34 2.83 8.59
C VAL A 50 1.12 3.72 8.86
N ASN A 51 0.31 3.41 9.87
CA ASN A 51 -0.84 4.27 10.25
C ASN A 51 -0.42 5.67 10.68
N LEU A 52 0.61 5.78 11.52
CA LEU A 52 1.15 7.06 11.97
C LEU A 52 1.72 7.85 10.78
N ALA A 53 2.46 7.18 9.89
CA ALA A 53 2.95 7.79 8.66
C ALA A 53 1.82 8.27 7.76
N SER A 54 0.75 7.49 7.61
CA SER A 54 -0.44 7.87 6.85
C SER A 54 -1.16 9.11 7.42
N LYS A 55 -0.85 9.49 8.67
CA LYS A 55 -1.33 10.68 9.38
C LYS A 55 -0.28 11.80 9.47
N GLY A 56 0.90 11.63 8.89
CA GLY A 56 1.93 12.68 8.79
C GLY A 56 3.22 12.43 9.58
N SER A 57 3.35 11.34 10.33
CA SER A 57 4.57 11.08 11.12
C SER A 57 5.72 10.55 10.26
N ASN A 58 6.93 11.08 10.45
CA ASN A 58 8.15 10.50 9.88
C ASN A 58 8.82 9.61 10.93
N ILE A 59 9.09 8.34 10.60
CA ILE A 59 9.53 7.37 11.60
C ILE A 59 10.67 6.49 11.05
N LYS A 60 11.79 6.39 11.77
CA LYS A 60 12.74 5.26 11.64
C LYS A 60 12.47 4.19 12.68
N VAL A 61 12.53 2.93 12.26
CA VAL A 61 12.45 1.76 13.13
C VAL A 61 13.47 0.72 12.72
N ARG A 62 13.99 -0.02 13.69
CA ARG A 62 14.86 -1.19 13.49
C ARG A 62 14.38 -2.34 14.36
N LYS A 63 15.13 -3.45 14.39
CA LYS A 63 14.78 -4.66 15.12
C LYS A 63 14.24 -4.43 16.54
N VAL A 64 14.88 -3.56 17.34
CA VAL A 64 14.50 -3.31 18.74
C VAL A 64 13.12 -2.63 18.88
N HIS A 65 12.67 -1.94 17.83
CA HIS A 65 11.39 -1.21 17.80
C HIS A 65 10.22 -2.06 17.34
N GLN A 66 10.43 -3.19 16.65
CA GLN A 66 9.33 -3.99 16.13
C GLN A 66 8.57 -4.71 17.26
N GLY A 67 7.32 -4.29 17.48
CA GLY A 67 6.44 -4.83 18.51
C GLY A 67 5.67 -6.10 18.11
N CYS A 68 5.62 -6.45 16.82
CA CYS A 68 4.90 -7.63 16.34
C CYS A 68 5.87 -8.76 15.95
N PRO A 69 5.78 -9.98 16.54
CA PRO A 69 6.63 -11.11 16.16
C PRO A 69 6.51 -11.50 14.68
N ASN A 70 5.30 -11.50 14.14
CA ASN A 70 5.06 -11.79 12.72
C ASN A 70 5.68 -10.74 11.80
N GLY A 71 5.51 -9.45 12.14
CA GLY A 71 6.18 -8.37 11.42
C GLY A 71 7.71 -8.46 11.53
N SER A 72 8.23 -8.91 12.67
CA SER A 72 9.67 -9.13 12.85
C SER A 72 10.22 -10.23 11.95
N VAL A 73 9.46 -11.33 11.78
CA VAL A 73 9.81 -12.40 10.83
C VAL A 73 9.70 -11.91 9.39
N ALA A 74 8.64 -11.18 9.04
CA ALA A 74 8.43 -10.69 7.68
C ALA A 74 9.63 -9.86 7.18
N PHE A 75 10.21 -9.02 8.02
CA PHE A 75 11.36 -8.17 7.68
C PHE A 75 12.73 -8.79 7.97
N GLY A 76 12.79 -10.09 8.28
CA GLY A 76 14.06 -10.77 8.56
C GLY A 76 14.77 -10.32 9.86
N PHE A 77 14.12 -9.51 10.71
CA PHE A 77 14.67 -9.12 12.01
C PHE A 77 14.83 -10.31 12.95
N ASN A 78 13.89 -11.26 12.88
CA ASN A 78 13.95 -12.53 13.59
C ASN A 78 13.77 -13.69 12.61
N GLN A 79 14.41 -14.82 12.88
CA GLN A 79 14.18 -16.03 12.11
C GLN A 79 12.76 -16.54 12.31
N ALA A 80 12.15 -17.07 11.25
CA ALA A 80 10.86 -17.74 11.33
C ALA A 80 10.96 -18.95 12.27
N PRO A 81 10.15 -19.04 13.33
CA PRO A 81 10.14 -20.23 14.19
C PRO A 81 9.76 -21.49 13.39
N PRO A 82 10.31 -22.68 13.70
CA PRO A 82 9.98 -23.93 12.98
C PRO A 82 8.47 -24.22 12.93
N LYS A 83 7.75 -23.91 14.00
CA LYS A 83 6.28 -24.06 14.07
C LYS A 83 5.53 -23.10 13.13
N LEU A 84 6.11 -21.93 12.84
CA LEU A 84 5.53 -21.00 11.87
C LEU A 84 5.72 -21.56 10.46
N ALA A 85 6.93 -22.01 10.12
CA ALA A 85 7.26 -22.57 8.81
C ALA A 85 6.47 -23.85 8.50
N SER A 86 6.32 -24.75 9.47
CA SER A 86 5.52 -25.99 9.32
C SER A 86 4.01 -25.77 9.28
N GLY A 87 3.51 -24.58 9.60
CA GLY A 87 2.08 -24.28 9.70
C GLY A 87 1.46 -24.62 11.07
N GLU A 88 2.15 -25.35 11.94
CA GLU A 88 1.65 -25.74 13.27
C GLU A 88 1.21 -24.55 14.13
N ALA A 89 1.92 -23.42 14.06
CA ALA A 89 1.65 -22.25 14.88
C ALA A 89 0.32 -21.54 14.55
N ARG A 90 -0.17 -21.66 13.31
CA ARG A 90 -1.48 -21.11 12.91
C ARG A 90 -2.58 -22.14 13.15
N LEU A 91 -2.30 -23.42 12.92
CA LEU A 91 -3.21 -24.52 13.25
C LEU A 91 -3.52 -24.57 14.75
N SER A 92 -2.51 -24.44 15.61
CA SER A 92 -2.68 -24.47 17.07
C SER A 92 -3.53 -23.32 17.61
N LYS A 93 -3.85 -22.32 16.78
CA LYS A 93 -4.73 -21.18 17.09
C LYS A 93 -6.12 -21.34 16.47
N ASN A 94 -6.42 -22.51 15.89
CA ASN A 94 -7.67 -22.81 15.17
C ASN A 94 -7.98 -21.82 14.03
N ILE A 95 -6.93 -21.28 13.39
CA ILE A 95 -7.10 -20.36 12.26
C ILE A 95 -7.50 -21.14 11.00
N TYR A 96 -7.01 -22.37 10.85
CA TYR A 96 -7.25 -23.22 9.69
C TYR A 96 -7.70 -24.62 10.12
N LYS A 97 -8.41 -25.31 9.21
CA LYS A 97 -9.05 -26.61 9.48
C LYS A 97 -8.07 -27.75 9.73
N ASP A 98 -6.91 -27.73 9.09
CA ASP A 98 -5.90 -28.78 9.14
C ASP A 98 -4.49 -28.23 8.89
N LEU A 99 -3.49 -29.09 9.10
CA LEU A 99 -2.08 -28.74 8.92
C LEU A 99 -1.74 -28.42 7.47
N GLU A 100 -2.32 -29.15 6.52
CA GLU A 100 -2.09 -28.94 5.09
C GLU A 100 -2.47 -27.52 4.65
N THR A 101 -3.69 -27.09 4.97
CA THR A 101 -4.17 -25.72 4.70
C THR A 101 -3.34 -24.68 5.44
N SER A 102 -2.96 -24.97 6.68
CA SER A 102 -2.15 -24.06 7.49
C SER A 102 -0.72 -23.89 6.94
N LYS A 103 -0.14 -24.99 6.45
CA LYS A 103 1.19 -25.03 5.87
C LYS A 103 1.21 -24.35 4.51
N SER A 104 0.19 -24.53 3.66
CA SER A 104 0.14 -23.87 2.35
C SER A 104 0.19 -22.34 2.49
N VAL A 105 -0.44 -21.78 3.53
CA VAL A 105 -0.33 -20.36 3.85
C VAL A 105 1.10 -19.97 4.25
N SER A 106 1.79 -20.80 5.02
CA SER A 106 3.19 -20.54 5.39
C SER A 106 4.14 -20.63 4.19
N ASP A 107 3.92 -21.59 3.30
CA ASP A 107 4.76 -21.83 2.12
C ASP A 107 4.67 -20.71 1.09
N GLU A 108 3.48 -20.10 0.94
CA GLU A 108 3.23 -19.00 0.01
C GLU A 108 3.63 -17.62 0.58
N MET A 109 3.98 -17.53 1.87
CA MET A 109 4.37 -16.26 2.47
C MET A 109 5.80 -15.86 2.10
N ILE A 110 5.91 -14.70 1.47
CA ILE A 110 7.15 -14.11 0.97
C ILE A 110 7.71 -13.14 2.01
N PHE A 111 8.73 -13.57 2.73
CA PHE A 111 9.48 -12.70 3.65
C PHE A 111 10.66 -12.05 2.94
N LEU A 112 11.12 -10.94 3.51
CA LEU A 112 12.28 -10.21 3.01
C LEU A 112 13.50 -11.13 3.02
N LYS A 113 14.13 -11.32 1.85
CA LYS A 113 15.27 -12.24 1.69
C LYS A 113 16.54 -11.62 2.25
N ASP A 114 16.75 -10.34 1.95
CA ASP A 114 17.91 -9.60 2.42
C ASP A 114 17.70 -9.12 3.84
N LYS A 115 18.75 -9.24 4.65
CA LYS A 115 18.73 -8.66 6.00
C LYS A 115 18.79 -7.15 5.89
N ILE A 116 17.97 -6.49 6.69
CA ILE A 116 17.97 -5.04 6.85
C ILE A 116 18.37 -4.69 8.28
N TYR A 117 19.10 -3.59 8.44
CA TYR A 117 19.36 -2.97 9.73
C TYR A 117 18.07 -2.32 10.26
N GLY A 118 17.36 -1.59 9.40
CA GLY A 118 16.14 -0.89 9.75
C GLY A 118 15.38 -0.37 8.54
N MET A 119 14.38 0.47 8.80
CA MET A 119 13.54 1.08 7.78
C MET A 119 13.04 2.47 8.20
N ALA A 120 12.78 3.31 7.21
CA ALA A 120 12.04 4.55 7.36
C ALA A 120 10.63 4.36 6.81
N VAL A 121 9.62 4.84 7.55
CA VAL A 121 8.20 4.79 7.21
C VAL A 121 7.63 6.19 7.43
N MET A 122 7.25 6.85 6.34
CA MET A 122 6.79 8.25 6.39
C MET A 122 5.89 8.61 5.20
N PRO A 123 5.15 9.74 5.23
CA PRO A 123 4.44 10.24 4.06
C PRO A 123 5.35 10.27 2.83
N LEU A 124 4.85 9.78 1.71
CA LEU A 124 5.62 9.67 0.49
C LEU A 124 6.14 11.04 0.03
N GLU A 125 5.35 12.10 0.21
CA GLU A 125 5.74 13.47 -0.12
C GLU A 125 6.95 13.98 0.68
N ASN A 126 7.32 13.33 1.78
CA ASN A 126 8.47 13.72 2.61
C ASN A 126 9.78 13.04 2.19
N PHE A 127 9.74 12.12 1.22
CA PHE A 127 10.95 11.47 0.70
C PHE A 127 11.71 12.37 -0.28
N THR A 128 13.02 12.49 -0.08
CA THR A 128 13.97 13.12 -1.02
C THR A 128 14.74 12.09 -1.85
N VAL A 129 14.66 10.82 -1.46
CA VAL A 129 15.22 9.67 -2.16
C VAL A 129 14.11 8.67 -2.44
N GLU A 130 14.28 7.84 -3.45
CA GLU A 130 13.30 6.82 -3.81
C GLU A 130 13.09 5.83 -2.64
N PRO A 131 11.84 5.61 -2.19
CA PRO A 131 11.53 4.51 -1.28
C PRO A 131 11.59 3.19 -2.04
N ASP A 132 11.46 2.08 -1.32
CA ASP A 132 11.41 0.73 -1.90
C ASP A 132 9.98 0.28 -2.17
N VAL A 133 9.06 0.68 -1.29
CA VAL A 133 7.63 0.33 -1.36
C VAL A 133 6.78 1.56 -1.11
N VAL A 134 5.66 1.64 -1.83
CA VAL A 134 4.58 2.59 -1.56
C VAL A 134 3.37 1.83 -1.02
N VAL A 135 2.79 2.32 0.08
CA VAL A 135 1.63 1.76 0.75
C VAL A 135 0.52 2.80 0.80
N MET A 136 -0.70 2.39 0.45
CA MET A 136 -1.92 3.18 0.58
C MET A 136 -2.95 2.35 1.35
N VAL A 137 -3.61 2.97 2.32
CA VAL A 137 -4.78 2.39 3.01
C VAL A 137 -5.95 3.33 2.78
N GLU A 138 -6.97 2.85 2.08
CA GLU A 138 -8.04 3.70 1.56
C GLU A 138 -9.36 2.93 1.40
N LYS A 139 -10.43 3.67 1.11
CA LYS A 139 -11.71 3.07 0.71
C LYS A 139 -11.57 2.28 -0.59
N ALA A 140 -12.39 1.24 -0.73
CA ALA A 140 -12.36 0.32 -1.87
C ALA A 140 -12.37 1.02 -3.25
N TYR A 141 -13.12 2.12 -3.39
CA TYR A 141 -13.17 2.88 -4.64
C TYR A 141 -11.80 3.44 -5.06
N ASN A 142 -11.05 4.05 -4.14
CA ASN A 142 -9.73 4.60 -4.43
C ASN A 142 -8.73 3.48 -4.75
N ILE A 143 -8.80 2.35 -4.02
CA ILE A 143 -7.96 1.17 -4.28
C ILE A 143 -8.22 0.62 -5.69
N MET A 144 -9.49 0.51 -6.11
CA MET A 144 -9.85 0.13 -7.47
C MET A 144 -9.24 1.09 -8.51
N ARG A 145 -9.29 2.42 -8.27
CA ARG A 145 -8.67 3.40 -9.17
C ARG A 145 -7.15 3.25 -9.28
N VAL A 146 -6.48 2.91 -8.18
CA VAL A 146 -5.04 2.58 -8.18
C VAL A 146 -4.76 1.32 -9.03
N VAL A 147 -5.60 0.29 -8.92
CA VAL A 147 -5.49 -0.92 -9.76
C VAL A 147 -5.69 -0.61 -11.24
N HIS A 148 -6.67 0.23 -11.59
CA HIS A 148 -6.85 0.69 -12.97
C HIS A 148 -5.61 1.45 -13.48
N GLY A 149 -5.01 2.30 -12.64
CA GLY A 149 -3.78 3.01 -12.98
C GLY A 149 -2.60 2.08 -13.24
N TYR A 150 -2.42 1.06 -12.39
CA TYR A 150 -1.44 0.01 -12.64
C TYR A 150 -1.70 -0.73 -13.96
N SER A 151 -2.95 -1.15 -14.16
CA SER A 151 -3.34 -2.02 -15.27
C SER A 151 -3.26 -1.34 -16.63
N TYR A 152 -3.34 -0.01 -16.67
CA TYR A 152 -3.17 0.75 -17.91
C TYR A 152 -1.80 0.50 -18.58
N PHE A 153 -0.73 0.41 -17.79
CA PHE A 153 0.62 0.15 -18.31
C PHE A 153 1.06 -1.31 -18.23
N ASN A 154 0.52 -2.07 -17.27
CA ASN A 154 1.02 -3.40 -16.93
C ASN A 154 0.04 -4.54 -17.25
N GLY A 155 -1.22 -4.23 -17.58
CA GLY A 155 -2.28 -5.23 -17.69
C GLY A 155 -2.61 -5.87 -16.34
N TYR A 156 -2.85 -7.18 -16.34
CA TYR A 156 -3.23 -7.91 -15.13
C TYR A 156 -2.05 -8.00 -14.16
N SER A 157 -2.28 -7.76 -12.85
CA SER A 157 -1.26 -8.11 -11.85
C SER A 157 -1.18 -9.63 -11.73
N PRO A 158 -0.02 -10.26 -11.98
CA PRO A 158 0.06 -11.71 -12.09
C PRO A 158 -0.23 -12.44 -10.76
N GLU A 159 -0.06 -11.77 -9.61
CA GLU A 159 -0.05 -12.44 -8.31
C GLU A 159 -0.66 -11.59 -7.18
N MET A 160 -1.89 -11.10 -7.36
CA MET A 160 -2.65 -10.57 -6.22
C MET A 160 -3.07 -11.72 -5.29
N LYS A 161 -2.47 -11.78 -4.10
CA LYS A 161 -2.68 -12.85 -3.11
C LYS A 161 -2.89 -12.27 -1.72
N THR A 162 -3.92 -12.72 -1.04
CA THR A 162 -4.14 -12.41 0.37
C THR A 162 -4.97 -13.50 1.05
N VAL A 163 -4.67 -13.76 2.32
CA VAL A 163 -5.50 -14.56 3.23
C VAL A 163 -6.06 -13.71 4.38
N GLY A 164 -5.97 -12.38 4.27
CA GLY A 164 -6.35 -11.47 5.34
C GLY A 164 -5.51 -11.63 6.62
N LEU A 165 -4.25 -12.08 6.51
CA LEU A 165 -3.34 -12.30 7.62
C LEU A 165 -1.94 -11.79 7.27
N GLN A 166 -1.22 -11.22 8.25
CA GLN A 166 0.03 -10.47 8.00
C GLN A 166 -0.12 -9.34 6.98
N ALA A 167 -1.32 -8.79 6.85
CA ALA A 167 -1.72 -7.83 5.83
C ALA A 167 -0.70 -6.72 5.53
N VAL A 168 -0.32 -5.90 6.50
CA VAL A 168 0.52 -4.74 6.19
C VAL A 168 1.99 -5.12 5.97
N CYS A 169 2.57 -5.99 6.81
CA CYS A 169 3.98 -6.37 6.68
C CYS A 169 4.25 -7.29 5.49
N HIS A 170 3.34 -8.22 5.19
CA HIS A 170 3.47 -9.14 4.07
C HIS A 170 2.77 -8.59 2.82
N ASP A 171 1.43 -8.59 2.82
CA ASP A 171 0.64 -8.32 1.61
C ASP A 171 0.95 -6.94 1.01
N LEU A 172 1.21 -5.92 1.84
CA LEU A 172 1.47 -4.56 1.38
C LEU A 172 2.94 -4.17 1.31
N THR A 173 3.87 -5.03 1.75
CA THR A 173 5.27 -4.63 1.84
C THR A 173 6.24 -5.66 1.31
N THR A 174 6.45 -6.79 2.00
CA THR A 174 7.48 -7.74 1.56
C THR A 174 7.13 -8.42 0.25
N LEU A 175 5.86 -8.80 0.02
CA LEU A 175 5.44 -9.40 -1.24
C LEU A 175 5.59 -8.43 -2.44
N PRO A 176 5.04 -7.19 -2.39
CA PRO A 176 5.26 -6.21 -3.45
C PRO A 176 6.74 -5.94 -3.72
N TYR A 177 7.57 -5.82 -2.68
CA TYR A 177 9.00 -5.57 -2.80
C TYR A 177 9.72 -6.73 -3.51
N GLU A 178 9.59 -7.95 -2.97
CA GLU A 178 10.31 -9.13 -3.43
C GLU A 178 9.93 -9.56 -4.84
N HIS A 179 8.65 -9.44 -5.20
CA HIS A 179 8.17 -9.81 -6.54
C HIS A 179 8.16 -8.62 -7.51
N GLY A 180 8.47 -7.41 -7.02
CA GLY A 180 8.42 -6.20 -7.81
C GLY A 180 7.04 -5.99 -8.45
N THR A 181 5.96 -6.14 -7.68
CA THR A 181 4.56 -6.11 -8.15
C THR A 181 3.71 -5.17 -7.27
N ILE A 182 2.39 -5.18 -7.48
CA ILE A 182 1.39 -4.60 -6.59
C ILE A 182 0.57 -5.71 -5.92
N ASN A 183 0.06 -5.46 -4.71
CA ASN A 183 -0.84 -6.39 -4.05
C ASN A 183 -1.84 -5.70 -3.12
N ILE A 184 -2.99 -6.33 -2.90
CA ILE A 184 -4.13 -5.81 -2.14
C ILE A 184 -4.33 -6.66 -0.90
N THR A 185 -4.83 -6.05 0.17
CA THR A 185 -5.27 -6.78 1.38
C THR A 185 -6.56 -6.23 1.94
N PHE A 186 -7.37 -7.11 2.52
CA PHE A 186 -8.56 -6.75 3.30
C PHE A 186 -8.23 -6.31 4.74
N LEU A 187 -6.93 -6.26 5.07
CA LEU A 187 -6.39 -6.01 6.39
C LEU A 187 -6.71 -7.16 7.36
N CYS A 188 -5.74 -7.53 8.20
CA CYS A 188 -5.91 -8.61 9.17
C CYS A 188 -6.53 -8.14 10.50
N PRO A 189 -7.15 -9.04 11.29
CA PRO A 189 -7.71 -8.69 12.60
C PRO A 189 -6.68 -8.00 13.52
N GLY A 190 -5.45 -8.50 13.53
CA GLY A 190 -4.36 -7.95 14.34
C GLY A 190 -4.00 -6.52 13.92
N THR A 191 -3.97 -6.20 12.63
CA THR A 191 -3.69 -4.82 12.22
C THR A 191 -4.87 -3.90 12.46
N ARG A 192 -6.11 -4.37 12.33
CA ARG A 192 -7.29 -3.57 12.68
C ARG A 192 -7.29 -3.21 14.16
N LEU A 193 -6.90 -4.15 15.03
CA LEU A 193 -6.70 -3.89 16.45
C LEU A 193 -5.57 -2.88 16.71
N MET A 194 -4.38 -3.10 16.14
CA MET A 194 -3.18 -2.34 16.52
C MET A 194 -3.05 -0.98 15.84
N ALA A 195 -3.64 -0.79 14.67
CA ALA A 195 -3.56 0.44 13.88
C ALA A 195 -4.91 1.17 13.74
N ASN A 196 -5.99 0.57 14.25
CA ASN A 196 -7.35 1.14 14.25
C ASN A 196 -7.81 1.60 12.85
N TRP A 197 -7.67 0.71 11.87
CA TRP A 197 -8.17 0.93 10.51
C TRP A 197 -9.70 0.84 10.49
N HIS A 198 -10.34 1.70 9.71
CA HIS A 198 -11.79 1.69 9.55
C HIS A 198 -12.25 0.40 8.86
N PRO A 199 -13.42 -0.18 9.20
CA PRO A 199 -13.92 -1.42 8.58
C PRO A 199 -13.91 -1.40 7.04
N ASP A 200 -14.29 -0.26 6.45
CA ASP A 200 -14.41 -0.09 4.99
C ASP A 200 -13.08 0.24 4.28
N GLU A 201 -11.97 0.30 5.02
CA GLU A 201 -10.64 0.50 4.45
C GLU A 201 -10.02 -0.84 4.02
N LEU A 202 -9.35 -0.80 2.88
CA LEU A 202 -8.48 -1.84 2.33
C LEU A 202 -7.06 -1.28 2.19
N GLY A 203 -6.08 -2.15 1.99
CA GLY A 203 -4.70 -1.74 1.70
C GLY A 203 -4.29 -2.11 0.28
N ILE A 204 -3.44 -1.30 -0.33
CA ILE A 204 -2.66 -1.64 -1.53
C ILE A 204 -1.20 -1.25 -1.32
N GLY A 205 -0.30 -2.17 -1.65
CA GLY A 205 1.15 -1.98 -1.60
C GLY A 205 1.73 -2.20 -2.98
N MET A 206 2.78 -1.46 -3.33
CA MET A 206 3.47 -1.60 -4.61
C MET A 206 4.97 -1.36 -4.48
N ALA A 207 5.76 -2.12 -5.22
CA ALA A 207 7.17 -1.76 -5.43
C ALA A 207 7.28 -0.37 -6.07
N TRP A 208 8.26 0.42 -5.63
CA TRP A 208 8.45 1.80 -6.07
C TRP A 208 8.46 1.99 -7.58
N LYS A 209 9.08 1.06 -8.32
CA LYS A 209 9.17 1.10 -9.79
C LYS A 209 7.82 1.28 -10.51
N HIS A 210 6.70 0.94 -9.86
CA HIS A 210 5.35 1.08 -10.42
C HIS A 210 4.69 2.43 -10.13
N TRP A 211 5.18 3.18 -9.13
CA TRP A 211 4.47 4.34 -8.58
C TRP A 211 4.12 5.38 -9.64
N TYR A 212 5.10 5.85 -10.41
CA TYR A 212 4.85 6.90 -11.41
C TYR A 212 3.91 6.43 -12.52
N ASN A 213 4.03 5.17 -12.96
CA ASN A 213 3.12 4.59 -13.95
C ASN A 213 1.71 4.45 -13.39
N VAL A 214 1.56 4.08 -12.12
CA VAL A 214 0.25 4.03 -11.45
C VAL A 214 -0.40 5.42 -11.40
N VAL A 215 0.35 6.44 -10.99
CA VAL A 215 -0.14 7.82 -10.95
C VAL A 215 -0.55 8.29 -12.36
N GLN A 216 0.29 8.07 -13.36
CA GLN A 216 -0.03 8.43 -14.74
C GLN A 216 -1.22 7.63 -15.26
N GLY A 217 -1.31 6.34 -14.96
CA GLY A 217 -2.42 5.49 -15.42
C GLY A 217 -3.74 5.91 -14.81
N ILE A 218 -3.75 6.44 -13.58
CA ILE A 218 -4.95 7.06 -13.00
C ILE A 218 -5.39 8.24 -13.86
N VAL A 219 -4.46 9.11 -14.27
CA VAL A 219 -4.74 10.24 -15.18
C VAL A 219 -5.34 9.75 -16.49
N GLU A 220 -4.65 8.84 -17.19
CA GLU A 220 -5.08 8.31 -18.50
C GLU A 220 -6.45 7.62 -18.44
N THR A 221 -6.73 6.93 -17.34
CA THR A 221 -7.99 6.20 -17.16
C THR A 221 -9.09 7.03 -16.50
N THR A 222 -8.87 8.32 -16.25
CA THR A 222 -9.86 9.19 -15.60
C THR A 222 -11.09 9.39 -16.47
N ASN A 223 -10.90 9.64 -17.76
CA ASN A 223 -12.02 9.78 -18.67
C ASN A 223 -12.88 8.51 -18.70
N PRO A 224 -12.36 7.33 -19.07
CA PRO A 224 -13.20 6.14 -19.15
C PRO A 224 -13.88 5.78 -17.82
N PHE A 225 -13.20 5.88 -16.66
CA PHE A 225 -13.71 5.30 -15.42
C PHE A 225 -14.35 6.28 -14.41
N GLU A 226 -14.09 7.59 -14.46
CA GLU A 226 -14.68 8.53 -13.49
C GLU A 226 -15.99 9.13 -13.98
N ARG A 227 -17.00 9.19 -13.10
CA ARG A 227 -18.26 9.87 -13.40
C ARG A 227 -18.11 11.38 -13.33
N ASN A 228 -19.02 12.11 -13.98
CA ASN A 228 -19.00 13.58 -14.03
C ASN A 228 -18.92 14.24 -12.65
N GLY A 229 -19.61 13.70 -11.65
CA GLY A 229 -19.53 14.19 -10.27
C GLY A 229 -18.10 14.18 -9.74
N ASN A 230 -17.36 13.09 -9.95
CA ASN A 230 -15.96 12.98 -9.56
C ASN A 230 -15.04 13.79 -10.47
N LYS A 231 -15.23 13.77 -11.79
CA LYS A 231 -14.46 14.60 -12.73
C LYS A 231 -14.49 16.09 -12.36
N ARG A 232 -15.66 16.61 -11.97
CA ARG A 232 -15.79 18.00 -11.48
C ARG A 232 -14.99 18.25 -10.20
N LYS A 233 -14.97 17.30 -9.26
CA LYS A 233 -14.13 17.38 -8.05
C LYS A 233 -12.65 17.39 -8.41
N ILE A 234 -12.23 16.53 -9.35
CA ILE A 234 -10.84 16.47 -9.84
C ILE A 234 -10.45 17.80 -10.49
N ILE A 235 -11.25 18.31 -11.43
CA ILE A 235 -11.04 19.62 -12.08
C ILE A 235 -10.86 20.73 -11.03
N LYS A 236 -11.72 20.76 -10.00
CA LYS A 236 -11.61 21.75 -8.92
C LYS A 236 -10.28 21.62 -8.17
N LYS A 237 -9.86 20.40 -7.81
CA LYS A 237 -8.59 20.13 -7.13
C LYS A 237 -7.39 20.51 -8.00
N MET A 238 -7.39 20.12 -9.28
CA MET A 238 -6.36 20.46 -10.26
C MET A 238 -6.16 21.98 -10.38
N LYS A 239 -7.26 22.74 -10.54
CA LYS A 239 -7.23 24.22 -10.57
C LYS A 239 -6.67 24.82 -9.28
N SER A 240 -7.12 24.36 -8.11
CA SER A 240 -6.58 24.84 -6.82
C SER A 240 -5.08 24.56 -6.66
N ASN A 241 -4.62 23.47 -7.28
CA ASN A 241 -3.23 23.05 -7.26
C ASN A 241 -2.38 23.67 -8.39
N LYS A 242 -2.98 24.54 -9.23
CA LYS A 242 -2.36 25.14 -10.42
C LYS A 242 -1.83 24.10 -11.41
N MET A 243 -2.58 23.01 -11.58
CA MET A 243 -2.30 21.93 -12.52
C MET A 243 -3.26 22.00 -13.71
N ASP A 244 -2.83 21.50 -14.85
CA ASP A 244 -3.64 21.44 -16.07
C ASP A 244 -4.77 20.41 -15.95
N ASP A 245 -6.02 20.84 -16.16
CA ASP A 245 -7.21 19.99 -16.18
C ASP A 245 -7.73 19.71 -17.61
N SER A 246 -7.03 20.19 -18.64
CA SER A 246 -7.48 20.11 -20.05
C SER A 246 -7.73 18.69 -20.55
N VAL A 247 -7.05 17.69 -19.96
CA VAL A 247 -7.20 16.27 -20.29
C VAL A 247 -8.53 15.67 -19.82
N ILE A 248 -9.25 16.34 -18.91
CA ILE A 248 -10.47 15.79 -18.30
C ILE A 248 -11.71 16.15 -19.13
N GLU A 249 -12.33 15.13 -19.72
CA GLU A 249 -13.51 15.25 -20.56
C GLU A 249 -14.77 14.79 -19.82
N LEU A 250 -15.72 15.72 -19.61
CA LEU A 250 -17.05 15.39 -19.10
C LEU A 250 -17.84 14.56 -20.12
N ASN A 251 -18.78 13.76 -19.64
CA ASN A 251 -19.66 12.88 -20.43
C ASN A 251 -18.96 11.77 -21.24
N LYS A 252 -17.65 11.60 -21.10
CA LYS A 252 -16.88 10.57 -21.78
C LYS A 252 -16.48 9.46 -20.83
N ASN A 253 -17.19 8.34 -20.81
CA ASN A 253 -16.92 7.17 -19.98
C ASN A 253 -16.87 5.92 -20.86
N TYR A 254 -16.28 4.82 -20.38
CA TYR A 254 -16.15 3.58 -21.16
C TYR A 254 -17.51 2.97 -21.56
N ASP A 255 -18.55 3.33 -20.82
CA ASP A 255 -19.92 2.86 -20.98
C ASP A 255 -20.91 3.94 -21.48
N THR A 256 -20.40 5.12 -21.87
CA THR A 256 -21.26 6.17 -22.45
C THR A 256 -21.97 5.63 -23.70
N GLY A 257 -23.30 5.61 -23.67
CA GLY A 257 -24.14 5.11 -24.77
C GLY A 257 -24.19 3.58 -24.90
N VAL A 258 -23.57 2.83 -23.98
CA VAL A 258 -23.55 1.36 -24.00
C VAL A 258 -24.76 0.76 -23.29
N TYR A 259 -25.12 1.30 -22.11
CA TYR A 259 -26.27 0.82 -21.35
C TYR A 259 -27.56 1.52 -21.78
N VAL A 260 -28.57 0.75 -22.19
CA VAL A 260 -29.92 1.24 -22.52
C VAL A 260 -30.82 1.00 -21.31
N GLY A 261 -31.03 2.04 -20.50
CA GLY A 261 -31.75 1.94 -19.21
C GLY A 261 -30.83 1.65 -18.01
N GLY A 262 -31.24 2.14 -16.84
CA GLY A 262 -30.46 2.16 -15.60
C GLY A 262 -30.85 3.40 -14.78
N PRO A 263 -30.45 3.52 -13.50
CA PRO A 263 -30.67 4.75 -12.75
C PRO A 263 -29.95 5.90 -13.46
N ILE A 264 -30.72 6.72 -14.15
CA ILE A 264 -30.29 8.03 -14.64
C ILE A 264 -30.08 8.85 -13.36
N ASP A 265 -28.85 9.26 -13.08
CA ASP A 265 -28.57 10.25 -12.04
C ASP A 265 -29.54 11.44 -12.26
N LYS A 266 -30.47 11.64 -11.33
CA LYS A 266 -31.26 12.86 -11.23
C LYS A 266 -30.41 13.96 -10.59
#